data_AF-A0A0W1DBP7-F1
#
_entry.id   AF-A0A0W1DBP7-F1
#
_cell.length_a   1.000
_cell.length_b   1.000
_cell.length_c   1.000
_cell.angle_alpha   90.00
_cell.angle_beta   90.00
_cell.angle_gamma   90.00
#
_symmetry.space_group_name_H-M   'P 1'
#
loop_
_entity.id
_entity.type
_entity.pdbx_description
1 polymer ?
#
loop_
_entity_poly.entity_id
_entity_poly.type
_entity_poly.pdbx_seq_one_letter_code
_entity_poly.pdbx_strand_id
1 'polypeptide(L)'
;MSPTGIPMFYGAFDADTAWAENFDPALHAGQVASVGTFRPTRDLKVLDLAQLPPVPSIFDSERRNLLNTLRFLHRFADDVSKPIARDGREHMRRGSIAMATASVASDVARV
;
A
#
# COMPACT_ATOMS: atom_id res chain seq x y z
N MET A 1 2.57 -4.87 5.93
CA MET A 1 2.89 -5.25 7.33
C MET A 1 1.69 -4.92 8.22
N SER A 2 0.82 -5.88 8.50
CA SER A 2 -0.21 -5.72 9.54
C SER A 2 0.21 -6.45 10.82
N PRO A 3 -0.21 -5.97 12.00
CA PRO A 3 -0.28 -6.77 13.22
C PRO A 3 -1.25 -7.94 13.01
N THR A 4 -0.95 -9.09 13.59
CA THR A 4 -1.88 -10.23 13.61
C THR A 4 -3.19 -9.82 14.28
N GLY A 5 -4.33 -10.12 13.65
CA GLY A 5 -5.66 -9.89 14.22
C GLY A 5 -6.39 -8.62 13.75
N ILE A 6 -5.76 -7.76 12.93
CA ILE A 6 -6.44 -6.60 12.32
C ILE A 6 -6.70 -6.92 10.84
N PRO A 7 -7.97 -6.98 10.38
CA PRO A 7 -8.27 -7.19 8.97
C PRO A 7 -7.80 -5.99 8.17
N MET A 8 -7.04 -6.24 7.11
CA MET A 8 -6.59 -5.21 6.17
C MET A 8 -6.94 -5.62 4.75
N PHE A 9 -7.36 -4.64 3.96
CA PHE A 9 -7.62 -4.78 2.54
C PHE A 9 -6.40 -4.27 1.77
N TYR A 10 -5.81 -5.13 0.95
CA TYR A 10 -4.75 -4.77 0.00
C TYR A 10 -5.32 -4.93 -1.40
N GLY A 11 -5.21 -3.87 -2.20
CA GLY A 11 -5.67 -3.89 -3.58
C GLY A 11 -4.90 -2.89 -4.40
N ALA A 12 -5.00 -3.05 -5.72
CA ALA A 12 -4.40 -2.16 -6.70
C ALA A 12 -5.49 -1.44 -7.51
N PHE A 13 -5.11 -0.32 -8.14
CA PHE A 13 -5.98 0.45 -9.02
C PHE A 13 -6.18 -0.21 -10.38
N ASP A 14 -5.26 -1.10 -10.79
CA ASP A 14 -5.30 -1.86 -12.02
C ASP A 14 -5.01 -3.36 -11.77
N ALA A 15 -5.50 -4.20 -12.68
CA ALA A 15 -5.41 -5.65 -12.54
C ALA A 15 -3.99 -6.19 -12.76
N ASP A 16 -3.20 -5.53 -13.61
CA ASP A 16 -1.83 -5.95 -13.93
C ASP A 16 -0.91 -5.80 -12.72
N THR A 17 -1.05 -4.70 -11.96
CA THR A 17 -0.33 -4.48 -10.70
C THR A 17 -0.75 -5.52 -9.65
N ALA A 18 -2.05 -5.77 -9.47
CA ALA A 18 -2.53 -6.80 -8.55
C ALA A 18 -1.97 -8.19 -8.91
N TRP A 19 -1.93 -8.51 -10.22
CA TRP A 19 -1.36 -9.75 -10.72
C TRP A 19 0.15 -9.83 -10.45
N ALA A 20 0.91 -8.80 -10.81
CA ALA A 20 2.36 -8.78 -10.61
C ALA A 20 2.75 -8.89 -9.12
N GLU A 21 1.97 -8.28 -8.24
CA GLU A 21 2.21 -8.28 -6.79
C GLU A 21 1.90 -9.63 -6.13
N ASN A 22 0.91 -10.38 -6.64
CA ASN A 22 0.44 -11.60 -5.97
C ASN A 22 0.70 -12.90 -6.74
N PHE A 23 0.99 -12.85 -8.04
CA PHE A 23 1.28 -14.04 -8.82
C PHE A 23 2.79 -14.23 -8.99
N ASP A 24 3.23 -15.45 -8.71
CA ASP A 24 4.58 -15.92 -8.98
C ASP A 24 4.48 -17.19 -9.84
N PRO A 25 4.92 -17.16 -11.11
CA PRO A 25 4.83 -18.34 -11.98
C PRO A 25 5.50 -19.59 -11.41
N ALA A 26 6.55 -19.45 -10.60
CA ALA A 26 7.25 -20.59 -10.01
C ALA A 26 6.48 -21.21 -8.83
N LEU A 27 5.74 -20.38 -8.06
CA LEU A 27 4.99 -20.84 -6.88
C LEU A 27 3.53 -21.16 -7.16
N HIS A 28 2.96 -20.60 -8.23
CA HIS A 28 1.52 -20.64 -8.54
C HIS A 28 1.20 -21.38 -9.85
N ALA A 29 2.14 -22.20 -10.35
CA ALA A 29 1.93 -23.00 -11.55
C ALA A 29 0.67 -23.88 -11.42
N GLY A 30 -0.27 -23.76 -12.36
CA GLY A 30 -1.53 -24.51 -12.37
C GLY A 30 -2.62 -23.98 -11.44
N GLN A 31 -2.40 -22.85 -10.75
CA GLN A 31 -3.42 -22.19 -9.95
C GLN A 31 -4.22 -21.18 -10.78
N VAL A 32 -5.47 -20.96 -10.39
CA VAL A 32 -6.34 -19.94 -10.99
C VAL A 32 -6.54 -18.82 -9.97
N ALA A 33 -6.21 -17.58 -10.36
CA ALA A 33 -6.54 -16.41 -9.57
C ALA A 33 -7.88 -15.82 -10.01
N SER A 34 -8.67 -15.36 -9.04
CA SER A 34 -9.87 -14.56 -9.30
C SER A 34 -9.56 -13.11 -9.02
N VAL A 35 -9.98 -12.23 -9.93
CA VAL A 35 -9.81 -10.78 -9.80
C VAL A 35 -11.19 -10.14 -9.77
N GLY A 36 -11.44 -9.27 -8.80
CA GLY A 36 -12.72 -8.59 -8.63
C GLY A 36 -12.52 -7.12 -8.28
N THR A 37 -13.36 -6.25 -8.86
CA THR A 37 -13.31 -4.80 -8.64
C THR A 37 -14.22 -4.38 -7.49
N PHE A 38 -13.69 -3.55 -6.60
CA PHE A 38 -14.39 -3.05 -5.42
C PHE A 38 -14.52 -1.53 -5.45
N ARG A 39 -15.67 -1.03 -4.98
CA ARG A 39 -15.94 0.39 -4.75
C ARG A 39 -16.28 0.60 -3.27
N PRO A 40 -15.71 1.60 -2.58
CA PRO A 40 -16.10 1.87 -1.21
C PRO A 40 -17.55 2.37 -1.14
N THR A 41 -18.27 1.94 -0.11
CA THR A 41 -19.67 2.34 0.14
C THR A 41 -19.78 3.68 0.86
N ARG A 42 -18.66 4.25 1.27
CA ARG A 42 -18.52 5.53 1.99
C ARG A 42 -17.18 6.17 1.63
N ASP A 43 -17.05 7.45 1.91
CA ASP A 43 -15.77 8.13 1.70
C ASP A 43 -14.67 7.55 2.59
N LEU A 44 -13.48 7.42 2.01
CA LEU A 44 -12.29 6.93 2.67
C LEU A 44 -11.34 8.11 2.93
N LYS A 45 -10.90 8.26 4.18
CA LYS A 45 -9.75 9.12 4.50
C LYS A 45 -8.49 8.32 4.28
N VAL A 46 -7.75 8.65 3.22
CA VAL A 46 -6.54 7.94 2.80
C VAL A 46 -5.35 8.86 3.00
N LEU A 47 -4.30 8.34 3.61
CA LEU A 47 -3.01 9.03 3.66
C LEU A 47 -2.26 8.78 2.35
N ASP A 48 -2.03 9.85 1.59
CA ASP A 48 -1.26 9.78 0.34
C ASP A 48 0.25 9.80 0.64
N LEU A 49 0.91 8.66 0.41
CA LEU A 49 2.35 8.51 0.52
C LEU A 49 3.06 8.58 -0.85
N ALA A 50 2.31 8.63 -1.95
CA ALA A 50 2.86 8.71 -3.30
C ALA A 50 3.26 10.15 -3.66
N GLN A 51 2.63 11.15 -3.05
CA GLN A 51 2.90 12.58 -3.31
C GLN A 51 3.21 13.36 -2.02
N LEU A 52 4.29 12.98 -1.34
CA LEU A 52 4.72 13.68 -0.13
C LEU A 52 5.38 15.05 -0.47
N PRO A 53 5.09 16.12 0.30
CA PRO A 53 5.80 17.38 0.17
C PRO A 53 7.31 17.23 0.37
N PRO A 54 8.15 18.09 -0.23
CA PRO A 54 9.58 18.03 -0.03
C PRO A 54 9.94 18.31 1.43
N VAL A 55 11.00 17.65 1.90
CA VAL A 55 11.54 17.89 3.25
C VAL A 55 12.07 19.33 3.32
N PRO A 56 11.62 20.16 4.28
CA PRO A 56 12.08 21.53 4.41
C PRO A 56 13.56 21.61 4.81
N SER A 57 14.18 22.75 4.57
CA SER A 57 15.55 23.01 5.03
C SER A 57 15.61 23.04 6.55
N ILE A 58 16.73 22.62 7.13
CA ILE A 58 16.99 22.78 8.57
C ILE A 58 17.00 24.25 9.01
N PHE A 59 17.23 25.18 8.06
CA PHE A 59 17.25 26.62 8.29
C PHE A 59 15.87 27.28 8.16
N ASP A 60 14.86 26.56 7.64
CA ASP A 60 13.48 27.06 7.54
C ASP A 60 12.84 27.08 8.93
N SER A 61 12.73 28.28 9.52
CA SER A 61 12.15 28.47 10.86
C SER A 61 10.66 28.22 10.91
N GLU A 62 9.93 28.46 9.83
CA GLU A 62 8.47 28.37 9.80
C GLU A 62 8.02 26.92 9.73
N ARG A 63 8.76 26.08 8.99
CA ARG A 63 8.42 24.66 8.75
C ARG A 63 9.24 23.69 9.58
N ARG A 64 10.01 24.20 10.56
CA ARG A 64 10.91 23.41 11.40
C ARG A 64 10.19 22.28 12.15
N ASN A 65 8.92 22.48 12.52
CA ASN A 65 8.06 21.48 13.15
C ASN A 65 7.70 20.30 12.23
N LEU A 66 7.66 20.51 10.90
CA LEU A 66 7.33 19.47 9.91
C LEU A 66 8.55 18.65 9.48
N LEU A 67 9.76 19.11 9.77
CA LEU A 67 11.00 18.51 9.31
C LEU A 67 11.09 17.01 9.66
N ASN A 68 10.91 16.67 10.94
CA ASN A 68 11.04 15.28 11.39
C ASN A 68 9.91 14.40 10.85
N THR A 69 8.69 14.93 10.80
CA THR A 69 7.52 14.23 10.28
C THR A 69 7.69 13.89 8.80
N LEU A 70 8.08 14.86 7.97
CA LEU A 70 8.28 14.63 6.54
C LEU A 70 9.45 13.67 6.30
N ARG A 71 10.56 13.80 7.03
CA ARG A 71 11.67 12.83 6.94
C ARG A 71 11.23 11.41 7.28
N PHE A 72 10.39 11.26 8.31
CA PHE A 72 9.82 9.97 8.68
C PHE A 72 8.91 9.44 7.57
N LEU A 73 7.97 10.24 7.07
CA LEU A 73 7.02 9.81 6.04
C LEU A 73 7.72 9.40 4.74
N HIS A 74 8.73 10.15 4.30
CA HIS A 74 9.54 9.78 3.13
C HIS A 74 10.24 8.44 3.33
N ARG A 75 10.93 8.26 4.47
CA ARG A 75 11.57 6.97 4.78
C ARG A 75 10.58 5.82 4.91
N PHE A 76 9.44 6.08 5.52
CA PHE A 76 8.38 5.09 5.68
C PHE A 76 7.80 4.68 4.32
N ALA A 77 7.52 5.65 3.44
CA ALA A 77 7.07 5.41 2.08
C ALA A 77 8.07 4.56 1.29
N ASP A 78 9.37 4.90 1.37
CA ASP A 78 10.44 4.10 0.75
C ASP A 78 10.47 2.68 1.32
N ASP A 79 10.33 2.52 2.64
CA ASP A 79 10.39 1.21 3.29
C ASP A 79 9.21 0.31 2.92
N VAL A 80 7.99 0.84 2.86
CA VAL A 80 6.80 0.06 2.52
C VAL A 80 6.67 -0.24 1.03
N SER A 81 7.36 0.52 0.17
CA SER A 81 7.38 0.33 -1.28
C SER A 81 8.43 -0.69 -1.73
N LYS A 82 9.27 -1.19 -0.82
CA LYS A 82 10.29 -2.19 -1.15
C LYS A 82 9.63 -3.52 -1.57
N PRO A 83 10.17 -4.20 -2.60
CA PRO A 83 9.73 -5.54 -2.95
C PRO A 83 9.84 -6.49 -1.77
N ILE A 84 8.81 -7.32 -1.58
CA ILE A 84 8.82 -8.35 -0.55
C ILE A 84 9.49 -9.60 -1.15
N ALA A 85 10.53 -10.11 -0.48
CA ALA A 85 11.18 -11.35 -0.90
C ALA A 85 10.27 -12.56 -0.63
N ARG A 86 9.95 -13.31 -1.69
CA ARG A 86 9.01 -14.44 -1.68
C ARG A 86 9.68 -15.75 -1.24
N ASP A 87 10.19 -15.79 -0.01
CA ASP A 87 10.96 -16.93 0.54
C ASP A 87 10.09 -18.07 1.13
N GLY A 88 8.78 -18.06 0.86
CA GLY A 88 7.83 -19.08 1.36
C GLY A 88 7.45 -18.93 2.84
N ARG A 89 8.05 -17.99 3.59
CA ARG A 89 7.68 -17.70 4.99
C ARG A 89 6.60 -16.64 5.15
N GLU A 90 5.87 -16.36 4.08
CA GLU A 90 4.80 -15.35 4.06
C GLU A 90 3.60 -15.73 4.94
N HIS A 91 3.47 -17.02 5.29
CA HIS A 91 2.34 -17.58 6.05
C HIS A 91 2.41 -17.41 7.58
N MET A 92 3.58 -17.16 8.18
CA MET A 92 3.66 -17.07 9.65
C MET A 92 3.06 -15.78 10.24
N ARG A 93 2.68 -14.81 9.40
CA ARG A 93 2.14 -13.53 9.87
C ARG A 93 1.08 -12.90 8.96
N ARG A 94 0.29 -13.69 8.25
CA ARG A 94 -0.84 -13.17 7.45
C ARG A 94 -2.04 -14.11 7.54
N GLY A 95 -3.10 -13.64 8.19
CA GLY A 95 -4.44 -14.18 7.95
C GLY A 95 -4.81 -13.95 6.48
N SER A 96 -5.49 -14.93 5.89
CA SER A 96 -6.06 -14.98 4.53
C SER A 96 -6.04 -13.66 3.74
N ILE A 97 -5.23 -13.62 2.67
CA ILE A 97 -5.24 -12.55 1.67
C ILE A 97 -6.35 -12.86 0.67
N ALA A 98 -7.42 -12.08 0.66
CA ALA A 98 -8.33 -12.00 -0.49
C ALA A 98 -7.76 -10.95 -1.44
N MET A 99 -7.30 -11.37 -2.62
CA MET A 99 -6.80 -10.46 -3.66
C MET A 99 -8.01 -9.76 -4.30
N ALA A 100 -7.96 -8.43 -4.33
CA ALA A 100 -9.10 -7.62 -4.72
C ALA A 100 -8.59 -6.34 -5.41
N THR A 101 -9.05 -6.05 -6.63
CA THR A 101 -8.76 -4.77 -7.28
C THR A 101 -9.68 -3.71 -6.71
N ALA A 102 -9.15 -2.62 -6.18
CA ALA A 102 -9.96 -1.47 -5.79
C ALA A 102 -9.79 -0.40 -6.86
N SER A 103 -10.74 -0.33 -7.79
CA SER A 103 -10.90 0.90 -8.57
C SER A 103 -11.59 1.91 -7.67
N VAL A 104 -10.79 2.69 -6.93
CA VAL A 104 -11.31 3.92 -6.33
C VAL A 104 -11.45 4.89 -7.49
N ALA A 105 -12.65 4.95 -8.07
CA ALA A 105 -13.04 6.08 -8.90
C ALA A 105 -12.67 7.35 -8.12
N SER A 106 -11.84 8.18 -8.73
CA SER A 106 -11.18 9.34 -8.16
C SER A 106 -12.19 10.41 -7.74
N ASP A 107 -12.85 10.19 -6.61
CA ASP A 107 -13.57 11.19 -5.81
C ASP A 107 -13.06 11.11 -4.37
N VAL A 108 -11.75 10.89 -4.18
CA VAL A 108 -11.12 11.21 -2.91
C VAL A 108 -11.07 12.73 -2.85
N ALA A 109 -12.09 13.33 -2.23
CA ALA A 109 -12.07 14.73 -1.85
C ALA A 109 -10.80 14.97 -1.03
N ARG A 110 -9.85 15.65 -1.68
CA ARG A 110 -8.57 16.06 -1.10
C ARG A 110 -8.89 16.97 0.09
N VAL A 111 -8.53 16.53 1.28
CA VAL A 111 -8.49 17.37 2.49
C VAL A 111 -7.04 17.55 2.88
#